data_AF-A0AA46DXJ2-F1
#
_entry.id   AF-A0AA46DXJ2-F1
#
_cell.length_a   1.000
_cell.length_b   1.000
_cell.length_c   1.000
_cell.angle_alpha   90.00
_cell.angle_beta   90.00
_cell.angle_gamma   90.00
#
_symmetry.space_group_name_H-M   'P 1'
#
loop_
_entity.id
_entity.type
_entity.pdbx_description
1 polymer ?
#
loop_
_entity_poly.entity_id
_entity_poly.type
_entity_poly.pdbx_seq_one_letter_code
_entity_poly.pdbx_strand_id
1 'polypeptide(L)'
;MKKTLIFMTFLLITSFSFASGLFIKSGPAWKPIKKENNTQTETFNRNWHLELDLMGKLSETWDIGAGIEFNKRYENENGKEDLGYLPIYISTRYKLRQVNTASFPYLIGRIGLSFPIKYTDNIETVSGGGYVALGIGLELDHMIIELVSSAASIQQSELLTSNKTIKFEKVSLMFGYRFGENYYTPRALYKAPVQKQPIINTKNTPINETPEYSKDVKERLDNLKQLRIDGYITEEEYYEKRKEILSDI
;
A
#
# COMPACT_ATOMS: atom_id res chain seq x y z
N MET A 1 17.00 20.21 -16.32
CA MET A 1 17.42 19.54 -15.07
C MET A 1 17.02 20.32 -13.81
N LYS A 2 17.39 21.61 -13.65
CA LYS A 2 17.08 22.36 -12.41
C LYS A 2 15.58 22.51 -12.08
N LYS A 3 14.73 22.77 -13.08
CA LYS A 3 13.26 22.92 -12.88
C LYS A 3 12.57 21.59 -12.54
N THR A 4 13.05 20.48 -13.12
CA THR A 4 12.55 19.13 -12.86
C THR A 4 12.90 18.66 -11.45
N LEU A 5 14.12 18.97 -10.99
CA LEU A 5 14.56 18.67 -9.64
C LEU A 5 13.73 19.44 -8.60
N ILE A 6 13.48 20.73 -8.82
CA ILE A 6 12.65 21.55 -7.90
C ILE A 6 11.22 21.02 -7.82
N PHE A 7 10.61 20.61 -8.95
CA PHE A 7 9.28 20.03 -8.95
C PHE A 7 9.24 18.66 -8.24
N MET A 8 10.25 17.81 -8.43
CA MET A 8 10.39 16.55 -7.70
C MET A 8 10.57 16.77 -6.19
N THR A 9 11.42 17.71 -5.80
CA THR A 9 11.64 18.03 -4.38
C THR A 9 10.38 18.60 -3.74
N PHE A 10 9.63 19.44 -4.47
CA PHE A 10 8.36 19.98 -4.01
C PHE A 10 7.28 18.89 -3.89
N LEU A 11 7.21 17.96 -4.85
CA LEU A 11 6.32 16.79 -4.77
C LEU A 11 6.69 15.88 -3.59
N LEU A 12 7.99 15.64 -3.35
CA LEU A 12 8.47 14.85 -2.21
C LEU A 12 8.14 15.53 -0.87
N ILE A 13 8.44 16.81 -0.72
CA ILE A 13 8.19 17.57 0.52
C ILE A 13 6.70 17.68 0.81
N THR A 14 5.86 17.95 -0.19
CA THR A 14 4.40 18.01 0.00
C THR A 14 3.83 16.63 0.30
N SER A 15 4.36 15.56 -0.30
CA SER A 15 3.97 14.18 0.02
C SER A 15 4.32 13.81 1.45
N PHE A 16 5.44 14.27 2.01
CA PHE A 16 5.84 13.99 3.39
C PHE A 16 4.84 14.53 4.43
N SER A 17 4.19 15.66 4.19
CA SER A 17 3.19 16.22 5.12
C SER A 17 1.84 15.49 5.11
N PHE A 18 1.55 14.70 4.06
CA PHE A 18 0.35 13.85 3.96
C PHE A 18 0.67 12.35 4.02
N ALA A 19 1.95 11.98 4.09
CA ALA A 19 2.38 10.59 4.10
C ALA A 19 2.08 9.97 5.46
N SER A 20 1.18 8.99 5.45
CA SER A 20 0.92 8.10 6.58
C SER A 20 2.00 7.05 6.76
N GLY A 21 2.87 6.82 5.76
CA GLY A 21 3.99 5.91 5.90
C GLY A 21 4.96 5.91 4.72
N LEU A 22 6.22 5.62 5.03
CA LEU A 22 7.27 5.25 4.08
C LEU A 22 7.35 3.72 4.01
N PHE A 23 7.30 3.19 2.82
CA PHE A 23 7.35 1.76 2.54
C PHE A 23 8.66 1.44 1.83
N ILE A 24 9.44 0.54 2.41
CA ILE A 24 10.65 0.03 1.79
C ILE A 24 10.40 -1.43 1.42
N LYS A 25 10.44 -1.74 0.13
CA LYS A 25 10.11 -3.07 -0.41
C LYS A 25 11.25 -3.57 -1.28
N SER A 26 11.58 -4.85 -1.21
CA SER A 26 12.62 -5.47 -2.04
C SER A 26 12.25 -6.90 -2.39
N GLY A 27 12.72 -7.38 -3.53
CA GLY A 27 12.55 -8.78 -3.86
C GLY A 27 12.96 -9.19 -5.27
N PRO A 28 12.84 -10.49 -5.57
CA PRO A 28 13.11 -11.03 -6.88
C PRO A 28 12.05 -10.58 -7.91
N ALA A 29 12.50 -10.48 -9.14
CA ALA A 29 11.69 -10.25 -10.32
C ALA A 29 12.08 -11.21 -11.45
N TRP A 30 11.08 -11.56 -12.24
CA TRP A 30 11.18 -12.50 -13.36
C TRP A 30 10.57 -11.87 -14.61
N LYS A 31 11.19 -12.12 -15.76
CA LYS A 31 10.56 -11.77 -17.04
C LYS A 31 9.42 -12.75 -17.32
N PRO A 32 8.23 -12.28 -17.73
CA PRO A 32 7.16 -13.19 -18.15
C PRO A 32 7.62 -13.98 -19.38
N ILE A 33 7.28 -15.28 -19.42
CA ILE A 33 7.60 -16.17 -20.53
C ILE A 33 6.76 -15.75 -21.73
N LYS A 34 7.40 -15.27 -22.80
CA LYS A 34 6.75 -15.06 -24.11
C LYS A 34 6.93 -16.32 -24.95
N LYS A 35 5.83 -16.98 -25.30
CA LYS A 35 5.82 -18.04 -26.31
C LYS A 35 5.80 -17.38 -27.69
N GLU A 36 6.93 -17.38 -28.38
CA GLU A 36 7.01 -17.02 -29.78
C GLU A 36 7.74 -18.15 -30.52
N ASN A 37 7.05 -18.80 -31.45
CA ASN A 37 7.52 -19.83 -32.39
C ASN A 37 8.55 -20.85 -31.85
N ASN A 38 8.06 -21.97 -31.29
CA ASN A 38 8.69 -23.30 -31.15
C ASN A 38 10.18 -23.46 -30.76
N THR A 39 10.83 -22.41 -30.27
CA THR A 39 12.19 -22.48 -29.73
C THR A 39 12.18 -21.77 -28.39
N GLN A 40 11.97 -22.55 -27.34
CA GLN A 40 12.11 -22.10 -25.96
C GLN A 40 13.59 -21.90 -25.65
N THR A 41 14.06 -20.66 -25.71
CA THR A 41 15.27 -20.25 -25.01
C THR A 41 14.85 -19.65 -23.67
N GLU A 42 14.74 -20.53 -22.67
CA GLU A 42 14.42 -20.14 -21.30
C GLU A 42 15.66 -19.63 -20.58
N THR A 43 15.84 -18.32 -20.57
CA THR A 43 16.84 -17.69 -19.71
C THR A 43 16.11 -17.05 -18.55
N PHE A 44 16.01 -17.80 -17.46
CA PHE A 44 15.38 -17.42 -16.19
C PHE A 44 16.19 -16.29 -15.53
N ASN A 45 16.12 -15.07 -16.07
CA ASN A 45 16.91 -13.96 -15.57
C ASN A 45 16.25 -13.39 -14.31
N ARG A 46 16.73 -13.86 -13.14
CA ARG A 46 16.29 -13.40 -11.82
C ARG A 46 16.97 -12.08 -11.50
N ASN A 47 16.20 -11.00 -11.52
CA ASN A 47 16.66 -9.69 -11.09
C ASN A 47 16.18 -9.39 -9.67
N TRP A 48 16.90 -8.53 -8.97
CA TRP A 48 16.46 -7.96 -7.69
C TRP A 48 16.11 -6.49 -7.91
N HIS A 49 15.12 -6.01 -7.19
CA HIS A 49 14.77 -4.60 -7.19
C HIS A 49 14.41 -4.14 -5.78
N LEU A 50 14.63 -2.85 -5.54
CA LEU A 50 14.30 -2.12 -4.31
C LEU A 50 13.30 -1.04 -4.67
N GLU A 51 12.34 -0.80 -3.81
CA GLU A 51 11.28 0.16 -4.02
C GLU A 51 11.05 0.98 -2.76
N LEU A 52 10.89 2.28 -2.97
CA LEU A 52 10.56 3.24 -1.93
C LEU A 52 9.24 3.89 -2.31
N ASP A 53 8.26 3.80 -1.41
CA ASP A 53 6.89 4.27 -1.61
C ASP A 53 6.53 5.21 -0.44
N LEU A 54 6.16 6.44 -0.73
CA LEU A 54 5.54 7.34 0.24
C LEU A 54 4.04 7.32 0.01
N MET A 55 3.26 6.89 1.01
CA MET A 55 1.81 6.79 0.87
C MET A 55 1.05 7.52 1.95
N GLY A 56 -0.01 8.19 1.53
CA GLY A 56 -1.02 8.81 2.37
C GLY A 56 -2.35 8.09 2.24
N LYS A 57 -3.13 8.14 3.31
CA LYS A 57 -4.52 7.69 3.31
C LYS A 57 -5.38 8.70 2.55
N LEU A 58 -6.07 8.26 1.50
CA LEU A 58 -7.05 9.08 0.79
C LEU A 58 -8.47 8.89 1.35
N SER A 59 -8.82 7.64 1.71
CA SER A 59 -10.11 7.29 2.33
C SER A 59 -9.97 6.05 3.23
N GLU A 60 -11.07 5.45 3.68
CA GLU A 60 -11.02 4.20 4.46
C GLU A 60 -10.44 3.03 3.66
N THR A 61 -10.74 3.03 2.36
CA THR A 61 -10.46 1.92 1.45
C THR A 61 -9.38 2.25 0.44
N TRP A 62 -8.99 3.51 0.31
CA TRP A 62 -7.99 3.95 -0.66
C TRP A 62 -6.82 4.66 0.00
N ASP A 63 -5.62 4.25 -0.39
CA ASP A 63 -4.39 5.00 -0.16
C ASP A 63 -3.82 5.45 -1.51
N ILE A 64 -3.15 6.60 -1.51
CA ILE A 64 -2.46 7.16 -2.68
C ILE A 64 -1.07 7.60 -2.27
N GLY A 65 -0.12 7.48 -3.18
CA GLY A 65 1.26 7.82 -2.91
C GLY A 65 2.08 8.01 -4.16
N ALA A 66 3.38 8.21 -3.95
CA ALA A 66 4.36 8.26 -5.01
C ALA A 66 5.57 7.40 -4.61
N GLY A 67 6.20 6.81 -5.61
CA GLY A 67 7.30 5.90 -5.37
C GLY A 67 8.32 5.90 -6.49
N ILE A 68 9.44 5.26 -6.17
CA ILE A 68 10.58 5.06 -7.06
C ILE A 68 11.05 3.61 -6.94
N GLU A 69 11.45 3.03 -8.06
CA GLU A 69 11.90 1.64 -8.13
C GLU A 69 13.34 1.59 -8.68
N PHE A 70 14.24 0.96 -7.94
CA PHE A 70 15.62 0.71 -8.31
C PHE A 70 15.77 -0.75 -8.76
N ASN A 71 16.09 -0.95 -10.03
CA ASN A 71 16.31 -2.27 -10.60
C ASN A 71 17.80 -2.61 -10.67
N LYS A 72 18.17 -3.84 -10.34
CA LYS A 72 19.50 -4.37 -10.69
C LYS A 72 19.62 -4.47 -12.21
N ARG A 73 20.82 -4.16 -12.71
CA ARG A 73 21.22 -4.13 -14.14
C ARG A 73 20.60 -5.29 -14.93
N TYR A 74 19.97 -4.97 -16.06
CA TYR A 74 19.55 -5.98 -17.03
C TYR A 74 20.76 -6.37 -17.86
N GLU A 75 21.23 -7.60 -17.67
CA GLU A 75 22.23 -8.20 -18.55
C GLU A 75 21.47 -8.93 -19.68
N ASN A 76 21.67 -8.49 -20.93
CA ASN A 76 21.22 -9.24 -22.11
C ASN A 76 22.19 -10.41 -22.35
N GLU A 77 21.71 -11.49 -22.98
CA GLU A 77 22.44 -12.72 -23.34
C GLU A 77 23.72 -12.46 -24.15
N ASN A 78 23.81 -11.30 -24.80
CA ASN A 78 24.99 -10.87 -25.56
C ASN A 78 25.96 -9.94 -24.79
N GLY A 79 25.72 -9.67 -23.50
CA GLY A 79 26.61 -8.87 -22.63
C GLY A 79 26.87 -7.42 -23.08
N LYS A 80 26.12 -6.91 -24.08
CA LYS A 80 26.46 -5.68 -24.80
C LYS A 80 25.50 -4.50 -24.60
N GLU A 81 24.33 -4.70 -24.01
CA GLU A 81 23.38 -3.59 -23.80
C GLU A 81 23.17 -3.31 -22.32
N ASP A 82 23.80 -2.21 -21.93
CA ASP A 82 23.98 -1.70 -20.57
C ASP A 82 22.94 -0.63 -20.25
N LEU A 83 21.67 -1.00 -20.38
CA LEU A 83 20.52 -0.12 -20.20
C LEU A 83 19.70 -0.57 -19.00
N GLY A 84 19.69 0.28 -17.98
CA GLY A 84 18.76 0.20 -16.86
C GLY A 84 17.60 1.16 -17.04
N TYR A 85 16.63 1.03 -16.15
CA TYR A 85 15.53 1.99 -16.07
C TYR A 85 15.13 2.25 -14.62
N LEU A 86 14.70 3.48 -14.37
CA LEU A 86 14.30 4.01 -13.08
C LEU A 86 12.85 4.50 -13.17
N PRO A 87 11.87 3.67 -12.80
CA PRO A 87 10.49 4.09 -12.67
C PRO A 87 10.31 5.12 -11.55
N ILE A 88 9.61 6.21 -11.85
CA ILE A 88 9.03 7.12 -10.88
C ILE A 88 7.53 7.17 -11.16
N TYR A 89 6.72 6.89 -10.15
CA TYR A 89 5.29 6.65 -10.34
C TYR A 89 4.44 7.19 -9.20
N ILE A 90 3.15 7.33 -9.50
CA ILE A 90 2.08 7.46 -8.52
C ILE A 90 1.53 6.06 -8.25
N SER A 91 1.26 5.77 -6.99
CA SER A 91 0.78 4.49 -6.49
C SER A 91 -0.61 4.64 -5.89
N THR A 92 -1.51 3.70 -6.16
CA THR A 92 -2.82 3.61 -5.52
C THR A 92 -2.99 2.22 -4.91
N ARG A 93 -3.50 2.16 -3.69
CA ARG A 93 -3.83 0.90 -3.01
C ARG A 93 -5.30 0.89 -2.65
N TYR A 94 -5.99 -0.17 -3.05
CA TYR A 94 -7.37 -0.45 -2.67
C TYR A 94 -7.40 -1.56 -1.63
N LYS A 95 -7.74 -1.21 -0.39
CA LYS A 95 -7.84 -2.13 0.74
C LYS A 95 -9.08 -3.00 0.58
N LEU A 96 -8.86 -4.31 0.53
CA LEU A 96 -9.92 -5.31 0.52
C LEU A 96 -10.41 -5.56 1.95
N ARG A 97 -11.52 -6.29 2.08
CA ARG A 97 -12.05 -6.67 3.39
C ARG A 97 -11.00 -7.46 4.15
N GLN A 98 -10.76 -7.03 5.39
CA GLN A 98 -9.87 -7.67 6.34
C GLN A 98 -10.18 -9.18 6.46
N VAL A 99 -9.16 -10.03 6.32
CA VAL A 99 -9.30 -11.50 6.40
C VAL A 99 -9.23 -11.98 7.84
N ASN A 100 -8.39 -11.35 8.66
CA ASN A 100 -8.28 -11.55 10.10
C ASN A 100 -7.75 -10.26 10.76
N THR A 101 -7.70 -10.21 12.10
CA THR A 101 -7.31 -9.01 12.87
C THR A 101 -5.95 -8.40 12.51
N ALA A 102 -5.07 -9.15 11.83
CA ALA A 102 -3.71 -8.74 11.50
C ALA A 102 -3.39 -8.68 9.99
N SER A 103 -4.29 -9.13 9.11
CA SER A 103 -4.02 -9.29 7.67
C SER A 103 -4.99 -8.50 6.81
N PHE A 104 -4.45 -7.54 6.07
CA PHE A 104 -5.20 -6.65 5.18
C PHE A 104 -4.76 -6.89 3.74
N PRO A 105 -5.49 -7.70 2.95
CA PRO A 105 -5.20 -7.80 1.53
C PRO A 105 -5.58 -6.51 0.81
N TYR A 106 -4.87 -6.20 -0.27
CA TYR A 106 -5.15 -5.03 -1.10
C TYR A 106 -4.79 -5.28 -2.56
N LEU A 107 -5.40 -4.50 -3.44
CA LEU A 107 -4.96 -4.35 -4.82
C LEU A 107 -4.06 -3.12 -4.91
N ILE A 108 -3.01 -3.19 -5.73
CA ILE A 108 -2.11 -2.05 -5.96
C ILE A 108 -2.00 -1.76 -7.45
N GLY A 109 -2.06 -0.48 -7.79
CA GLY A 109 -1.81 0.02 -9.13
C GLY A 109 -0.76 1.12 -9.12
N ARG A 110 0.08 1.16 -10.16
CA ARG A 110 1.14 2.16 -10.31
C ARG A 110 1.15 2.68 -11.74
N ILE A 111 1.31 3.98 -11.90
CA ILE A 111 1.43 4.63 -13.20
C ILE A 111 2.46 5.75 -13.12
N GLY A 112 3.33 5.83 -14.11
CA GLY A 112 4.41 6.79 -14.07
C GLY A 112 5.25 6.84 -15.33
N LEU A 113 6.45 7.37 -15.15
CA LEU A 113 7.46 7.51 -16.17
C LEU A 113 8.67 6.65 -15.82
N SER A 114 9.31 6.10 -16.84
CA SER A 114 10.53 5.32 -16.73
C SER A 114 11.69 6.13 -17.28
N PHE A 115 12.70 6.38 -16.48
CA PHE A 115 13.90 7.13 -16.89
C PHE A 115 15.04 6.17 -17.23
N PRO A 116 15.75 6.36 -18.34
CA PRO A 116 16.88 5.51 -18.69
C PRO A 116 18.05 5.72 -17.74
N ILE A 117 18.66 4.62 -17.31
CA ILE A 117 19.97 4.61 -16.66
C ILE A 117 20.97 4.06 -17.67
N LYS A 118 21.87 4.91 -18.16
CA LYS A 118 22.97 4.49 -19.03
C LYS A 118 24.14 4.03 -18.17
N TYR A 119 24.67 2.83 -18.41
CA TYR A 119 25.90 2.35 -17.75
C TYR A 119 27.13 2.41 -18.67
N THR A 120 26.95 2.74 -19.95
CA THR A 120 28.04 2.97 -20.91
C THR A 120 27.76 4.19 -21.80
N ASP A 121 28.83 4.84 -22.24
CA ASP A 121 28.77 6.07 -23.06
C ASP A 121 28.43 5.80 -24.53
N ASN A 122 28.37 4.54 -24.95
CA ASN A 122 28.17 4.13 -26.35
C ASN A 122 26.72 4.30 -26.86
N ILE A 123 25.80 4.82 -26.05
CA ILE A 123 24.39 4.97 -26.41
C ILE A 123 24.06 6.45 -26.45
N GLU A 124 24.07 7.04 -27.64
CA GLU A 124 24.07 8.50 -27.80
C GLU A 124 22.74 9.15 -27.39
N THR A 125 21.59 8.58 -27.75
CA THR A 125 20.27 9.19 -27.41
C THR A 125 19.29 8.18 -26.85
N VAL A 126 18.98 8.32 -25.56
CA VAL A 126 17.97 7.52 -24.86
C VAL A 126 17.07 8.46 -24.07
N SER A 127 15.76 8.35 -24.24
CA SER A 127 14.77 9.13 -23.52
C SER A 127 13.79 8.23 -22.76
N GLY A 128 13.16 8.81 -21.75
CA GLY A 128 12.22 8.08 -20.91
C GLY A 128 10.98 7.62 -21.66
N GLY A 129 10.23 6.71 -21.03
CA GLY A 129 8.95 6.23 -21.52
C GLY A 129 7.95 6.04 -20.40
N GLY A 130 6.89 5.27 -20.66
CA GLY A 130 5.84 5.01 -19.70
C GLY A 130 6.22 3.89 -18.73
N TYR A 131 5.62 3.90 -17.54
CA TYR A 131 5.65 2.81 -16.58
C TYR A 131 4.22 2.53 -16.08
N VAL A 132 3.85 1.26 -16.05
CA VAL A 132 2.60 0.80 -15.44
C VAL A 132 2.86 -0.45 -14.63
N ALA A 133 2.16 -0.61 -13.51
CA ALA A 133 2.17 -1.85 -12.75
C ALA A 133 0.82 -2.12 -12.09
N LEU A 134 0.49 -3.39 -11.92
CA LEU A 134 -0.70 -3.87 -11.22
C LEU A 134 -0.32 -5.10 -10.40
N GLY A 135 -0.89 -5.20 -9.21
CA GLY A 135 -0.57 -6.30 -8.31
C GLY A 135 -1.58 -6.48 -7.19
N ILE A 136 -1.27 -7.50 -6.39
CA ILE A 136 -1.96 -7.80 -5.15
C ILE A 136 -0.96 -7.75 -4.01
N GLY A 137 -1.41 -7.36 -2.83
CA GLY A 137 -0.57 -7.32 -1.65
C GLY A 137 -1.30 -7.77 -0.40
N LEU A 138 -0.51 -8.03 0.63
CA LEU A 138 -0.93 -8.37 1.96
C LEU A 138 -0.13 -7.52 2.95
N GLU A 139 -0.82 -6.72 3.75
CA GLU A 139 -0.23 -6.01 4.89
C GLU A 139 -0.44 -6.83 6.16
N LEU A 140 0.66 -7.10 6.84
CA LEU A 140 0.79 -7.84 8.10
C LEU A 140 1.46 -6.91 9.10
N ASP A 141 0.68 -6.04 9.75
CA ASP A 141 1.23 -5.03 10.66
C ASP A 141 2.21 -4.08 9.96
N HIS A 142 3.49 -4.14 10.29
CA HIS A 142 4.51 -3.34 9.63
C HIS A 142 5.07 -4.05 8.38
N MET A 143 4.81 -5.34 8.21
CA MET A 143 5.34 -6.16 7.14
C MET A 143 4.40 -6.20 5.94
N ILE A 144 4.97 -6.23 4.74
CA ILE A 144 4.20 -6.24 3.49
C ILE A 144 4.74 -7.28 2.55
N ILE A 145 3.82 -7.94 1.85
CA ILE A 145 4.12 -8.88 0.78
C ILE A 145 3.31 -8.44 -0.45
N GLU A 146 3.97 -8.19 -1.58
CA GLU A 146 3.31 -7.80 -2.84
C GLU A 146 3.73 -8.73 -3.98
N LEU A 147 2.77 -9.11 -4.82
CA LEU A 147 3.00 -9.73 -6.12
C LEU A 147 2.55 -8.75 -7.21
N VAL A 148 3.49 -8.27 -8.02
CA VAL A 148 3.28 -7.14 -8.95
C VAL A 148 3.75 -7.50 -10.34
N SER A 149 2.89 -7.29 -11.34
CA SER A 149 3.27 -7.29 -12.75
C SER A 149 3.49 -5.86 -13.22
N SER A 150 4.58 -5.60 -13.94
CA SER A 150 4.92 -4.27 -14.43
C SER A 150 5.41 -4.28 -15.87
N ALA A 151 5.16 -3.18 -16.56
CA ALA A 151 5.67 -2.90 -17.90
C ALA A 151 6.22 -1.47 -17.95
N ALA A 152 7.42 -1.32 -18.52
CA ALA A 152 8.08 -0.05 -18.74
C ALA A 152 8.55 0.07 -20.19
N SER A 153 8.64 1.29 -20.70
CA SER A 153 9.27 1.57 -21.98
C SER A 153 10.35 2.63 -21.87
N ILE A 154 11.31 2.54 -22.77
CA ILE A 154 12.35 3.54 -23.02
C ILE A 154 12.46 3.72 -24.54
N GLN A 155 12.69 4.94 -24.98
CA GLN A 155 12.93 5.23 -26.40
C GLN A 155 14.44 5.38 -26.62
N GLN A 156 14.95 4.64 -27.59
CA GLN A 156 16.32 4.77 -28.08
C GLN A 156 16.25 5.35 -29.49
N SER A 157 16.98 6.44 -29.73
CA SER A 157 17.14 7.02 -31.05
C SER A 157 18.54 6.69 -31.54
N GLU A 158 18.64 5.95 -32.65
CA GLU A 158 19.89 5.73 -33.35
C GLU A 158 20.02 6.78 -34.45
N LEU A 159 21.19 7.43 -34.54
CA LEU A 159 21.44 8.61 -35.39
C LEU A 159 21.15 8.39 -36.90
N LEU A 160 21.00 7.14 -37.33
CA LEU A 160 20.84 6.75 -38.74
C LEU A 160 19.74 5.69 -38.97
N THR A 161 19.05 5.25 -37.92
CA THR A 161 18.12 4.12 -37.99
C THR A 161 16.99 4.33 -37.00
N SER A 162 15.76 4.05 -37.45
CA SER A 162 14.48 4.32 -36.78
C SER A 162 14.48 4.32 -35.23
N ASN A 163 13.67 5.19 -34.64
CA ASN A 163 13.40 5.19 -33.19
C ASN A 163 12.96 3.79 -32.72
N LYS A 164 13.75 3.18 -31.84
CA LYS A 164 13.48 1.87 -31.25
C LYS A 164 12.85 2.06 -29.88
N THR A 165 11.70 1.42 -29.64
CA THR A 165 11.10 1.35 -28.31
C THR A 165 11.54 0.06 -27.63
N ILE A 166 12.30 0.19 -26.55
CA ILE A 166 12.68 -0.93 -25.69
C ILE A 166 11.59 -1.11 -24.64
N LYS A 167 11.09 -2.34 -24.48
CA LYS A 167 10.09 -2.70 -23.48
C LYS A 167 10.69 -3.60 -22.41
N PHE A 168 10.39 -3.30 -21.16
CA PHE A 168 10.76 -4.09 -20.01
C PHE A 168 9.47 -4.59 -19.36
N GLU A 169 9.32 -5.90 -19.25
CA GLU A 169 8.18 -6.52 -18.58
C GLU A 169 8.72 -7.44 -17.49
N LYS A 170 8.08 -7.43 -16.32
CA LYS A 170 8.46 -8.30 -15.20
C LYS A 170 7.29 -8.59 -14.27
N VAL A 171 7.36 -9.74 -13.62
CA VAL A 171 6.58 -10.10 -12.44
C VAL A 171 7.52 -10.10 -11.25
N SER A 172 7.11 -9.48 -10.15
CA SER A 172 7.91 -9.25 -8.95
C SER A 172 7.21 -9.80 -7.73
N LEU A 173 7.93 -10.52 -6.88
CA LEU A 173 7.50 -10.82 -5.52
C LEU A 173 8.31 -9.94 -4.57
N MET A 174 7.65 -9.10 -3.78
CA MET A 174 8.27 -8.09 -2.95
C MET A 174 7.92 -8.31 -1.50
N PHE A 175 8.93 -8.15 -0.64
CA PHE A 175 8.78 -8.12 0.81
C PHE A 175 9.22 -6.75 1.30
N GLY A 176 8.48 -6.16 2.23
CA GLY A 176 8.80 -4.83 2.70
C GLY A 176 8.36 -4.52 4.11
N TYR A 177 8.75 -3.34 4.54
CA TYR A 177 8.47 -2.79 5.86
C TYR A 177 7.91 -1.37 5.73
N ARG A 178 6.91 -1.04 6.56
CA ARG A 178 6.34 0.31 6.69
C ARG A 178 6.95 1.03 7.88
N PHE A 179 7.54 2.19 7.63
CA PHE A 179 8.02 3.15 8.61
C PHE A 179 7.06 4.34 8.73
N GLY A 180 6.83 4.80 9.96
CA GLY A 180 5.98 5.97 10.27
C GLY A 180 4.77 5.63 11.12
N GLU A 181 4.41 6.55 12.02
CA GLU A 181 3.26 6.44 12.92
C GLU A 181 2.04 7.14 12.34
N ASN A 182 1.01 6.36 12.01
CA ASN A 182 -0.37 6.68 12.39
C ASN A 182 -1.26 5.43 12.26
N TYR A 183 -1.43 4.80 13.43
CA TYR A 183 -2.54 3.97 13.89
C TYR A 183 -3.18 3.02 12.87
N TYR A 184 -3.00 1.74 13.17
CA TYR A 184 -4.14 0.85 13.43
C TYR A 184 -5.29 1.60 14.13
N THR A 185 -6.07 2.37 13.38
CA THR A 185 -7.50 2.34 13.61
C THR A 185 -7.97 1.17 12.76
N PRO A 186 -8.33 0.03 13.36
CA PRO A 186 -9.20 -0.90 12.67
C PRO A 186 -10.48 -0.09 12.36
N ARG A 187 -10.53 0.57 11.20
CA ARG A 187 -11.80 1.11 10.71
C ARG A 187 -12.67 -0.12 10.47
N ALA A 188 -13.82 -0.10 11.13
CA ALA A 188 -14.77 -1.18 11.22
C ALA A 188 -15.23 -1.67 9.84
N LEU A 189 -14.45 -2.55 9.19
CA LEU A 189 -14.91 -3.40 8.10
C LEU A 189 -15.45 -4.74 8.62
N TYR A 190 -15.76 -4.79 9.92
CA TYR A 190 -16.48 -5.88 10.55
C TYR A 190 -17.61 -5.31 11.41
N LYS A 191 -18.80 -5.16 10.83
CA LYS A 191 -19.97 -5.62 11.57
C LYS A 191 -19.75 -7.11 11.72
N ALA A 192 -19.32 -7.55 12.90
CA ALA A 192 -19.35 -8.97 13.20
C ALA A 192 -20.73 -9.50 12.84
N PRO A 193 -20.86 -10.67 12.18
CA PRO A 193 -22.11 -11.39 12.31
C PRO A 193 -22.28 -11.54 13.83
N VAL A 194 -23.32 -10.92 14.37
CA VAL A 194 -23.73 -11.13 15.75
C VAL A 194 -23.79 -12.64 15.90
N GLN A 195 -22.80 -13.25 16.57
CA GLN A 195 -22.96 -14.61 17.02
C GLN A 195 -24.16 -14.54 17.96
N LYS A 196 -25.31 -15.02 17.49
CA LYS A 196 -26.35 -15.47 18.40
C LYS A 196 -25.67 -16.59 19.19
N GLN A 197 -25.20 -16.26 20.39
CA GLN A 197 -24.82 -17.28 21.36
C GLN A 197 -25.98 -18.27 21.44
N PRO A 198 -25.71 -19.58 21.49
CA PRO A 198 -26.79 -20.54 21.72
C PRO A 198 -27.48 -20.14 23.03
N ILE A 199 -28.81 -19.97 22.96
CA ILE A 199 -29.63 -19.77 24.16
C ILE A 199 -29.51 -21.06 24.95
N ILE A 200 -28.59 -21.09 25.92
CA ILE A 200 -28.59 -22.10 26.95
C ILE A 200 -29.79 -21.77 27.84
N ASN A 201 -30.85 -22.56 27.72
CA ASN A 201 -31.96 -22.55 28.66
C ASN A 201 -31.47 -23.04 30.04
N THR A 202 -30.85 -22.16 30.82
CA THR A 202 -30.76 -22.35 32.27
C THR A 202 -32.08 -21.91 32.87
N LYS A 203 -32.93 -22.90 33.17
CA LYS A 203 -34.07 -22.75 34.06
C LYS A 203 -33.60 -22.17 35.41
N ASN A 204 -34.28 -21.10 35.82
CA ASN A 204 -34.63 -20.69 37.17
C ASN A 204 -33.50 -20.47 38.19
N THR A 205 -33.10 -19.21 38.33
CA THR A 205 -32.80 -18.61 39.64
C THR A 205 -33.26 -17.14 39.58
N PRO A 206 -33.90 -16.57 40.62
CA PRO A 206 -34.57 -15.27 40.50
C PRO A 206 -33.58 -14.16 40.15
N ILE A 207 -33.97 -13.33 39.18
CA ILE A 207 -33.27 -12.09 38.82
C ILE A 207 -33.42 -11.15 40.01
N ASN A 208 -32.34 -10.99 40.78
CA ASN A 208 -32.19 -9.83 41.65
C ASN A 208 -32.15 -8.59 40.74
N GLU A 209 -33.01 -7.65 41.07
CA GLU A 209 -33.28 -6.40 40.39
C GLU A 209 -31.99 -5.63 40.06
N THR A 210 -31.85 -5.20 38.80
CA THR A 210 -30.95 -4.10 38.43
C THR A 210 -31.22 -2.92 39.35
N PRO A 211 -30.20 -2.28 39.97
CA PRO A 211 -30.42 -1.07 40.74
C PRO A 211 -31.12 -0.06 39.83
N GLU A 212 -32.30 0.39 40.25
CA GLU A 212 -33.11 1.31 39.48
C GLU A 212 -32.45 2.69 39.53
N TYR A 213 -31.59 2.96 38.55
CA TYR A 213 -30.99 4.28 38.41
C TYR A 213 -32.08 5.34 38.26
N SER A 214 -31.87 6.48 38.94
CA SER A 214 -32.73 7.65 38.79
C SER A 214 -32.85 8.03 37.31
N LYS A 215 -33.98 8.64 36.93
CA LYS A 215 -34.23 9.06 35.55
C LYS A 215 -33.11 9.97 35.01
N ASP A 216 -32.56 10.83 35.87
CA ASP A 216 -31.45 11.73 35.58
C ASP A 216 -30.14 10.99 35.26
N VAL A 217 -29.79 9.98 36.06
CA VAL A 217 -28.59 9.16 35.83
C VAL A 217 -28.71 8.39 34.51
N LYS A 218 -29.90 7.84 34.19
CA LYS A 218 -30.13 7.15 32.92
C LYS A 218 -29.94 8.10 31.73
N GLU A 219 -30.52 9.30 31.81
CA GLU A 219 -30.40 10.31 30.76
C GLU A 219 -28.95 10.76 30.55
N ARG A 220 -28.19 10.96 31.64
CA ARG A 220 -26.75 11.29 31.58
C ARG A 220 -25.92 10.18 30.94
N LEU A 221 -26.21 8.91 31.28
CA LEU A 221 -25.52 7.76 30.70
C LEU A 221 -25.85 7.56 29.21
N ASP A 222 -27.11 7.78 28.81
CA ASP A 222 -27.54 7.68 27.41
C ASP A 222 -26.92 8.80 26.55
N ASN A 223 -26.89 10.03 27.05
CA ASN A 223 -26.21 11.15 26.40
C ASN A 223 -24.70 10.91 26.27
N LEU A 224 -24.05 10.40 27.32
CA LEU A 224 -22.62 10.06 27.28
C LEU A 224 -22.32 8.96 26.25
N LYS A 225 -23.21 7.96 26.15
CA LYS A 225 -23.10 6.89 25.15
C LYS A 225 -23.26 7.42 23.73
N GLN A 226 -24.17 8.37 23.52
CA GLN A 226 -24.37 9.02 22.22
C GLN A 226 -23.16 9.85 21.81
N LEU A 227 -22.57 10.64 22.73
CA LEU A 227 -21.35 11.41 22.48
C LEU A 227 -20.17 10.53 22.04
N ARG A 228 -20.04 9.32 22.61
CA ARG A 228 -19.03 8.36 22.19
C ARG A 228 -19.32 7.80 20.79
N ILE A 229 -20.57 7.44 20.51
CA ILE A 229 -20.99 6.93 19.19
C ILE A 229 -20.72 7.97 18.10
N ASP A 230 -21.00 9.24 18.40
CA ASP A 230 -20.81 10.36 17.47
C ASP A 230 -19.34 10.83 17.38
N GLY A 231 -18.43 10.24 18.17
CA GLY A 231 -16.99 10.48 18.11
C GLY A 231 -16.52 11.78 18.79
N TYR A 232 -17.35 12.41 19.62
CA TYR A 232 -16.99 13.62 20.37
C TYR A 232 -16.09 13.35 21.58
N ILE A 233 -16.05 12.10 22.06
CA ILE A 233 -15.20 11.65 23.17
C ILE A 233 -14.55 10.31 22.83
N THR A 234 -13.35 10.08 23.38
CA THR A 234 -12.61 8.82 23.25
C THR A 234 -13.19 7.73 24.17
N GLU A 235 -12.83 6.45 23.94
CA GLU A 235 -13.23 5.35 24.83
C GLU A 235 -12.71 5.54 26.26
N GLU A 236 -11.49 6.05 26.42
CA GLU A 236 -10.90 6.30 27.75
C GLU A 236 -11.67 7.40 28.50
N GLU A 237 -12.00 8.51 27.83
CA GLU A 237 -12.83 9.57 28.39
C GLU A 237 -14.26 9.09 28.72
N TYR A 238 -14.81 8.15 27.93
CA TYR A 238 -16.11 7.55 28.22
C TYR A 238 -16.10 6.75 29.53
N TYR A 239 -15.06 5.95 29.78
CA TYR A 239 -14.98 5.15 31.00
C TYR A 239 -14.81 6.01 32.26
N GLU A 240 -14.00 7.06 32.20
CA GLU A 240 -13.80 7.95 33.34
C GLU A 240 -15.06 8.78 33.65
N LYS A 241 -15.70 9.37 32.63
CA LYS A 241 -16.98 10.09 32.82
C LYS A 241 -18.12 9.19 33.27
N ARG A 242 -18.13 7.92 32.83
CA ARG A 242 -19.12 6.94 33.29
C ARG A 242 -18.91 6.58 34.76
N LYS A 243 -17.66 6.45 35.23
CA LYS A 243 -17.38 6.26 36.66
C LYS A 243 -17.86 7.45 37.48
N GLU A 244 -17.63 8.67 37.01
CA GLU A 244 -18.08 9.90 37.67
C GLU A 244 -19.61 9.95 37.82
N ILE A 245 -20.37 9.68 36.74
CA ILE A 245 -21.84 9.63 36.79
C ILE A 245 -22.34 8.53 37.74
N LEU A 246 -21.63 7.41 37.83
CA LEU A 246 -21.99 6.31 38.71
C LEU A 246 -21.53 6.49 40.16
N SER A 247 -20.59 7.39 40.43
CA SER A 247 -20.21 7.79 41.79
C SER A 247 -21.17 8.80 42.42
N ASP A 248 -22.06 9.40 41.62
CA ASP A 248 -23.14 10.27 42.09
C ASP A 248 -24.35 9.49 42.67
N ILE A 249 -24.25 8.15 42.75
CA ILE A 249 -25.27 7.22 43.27
C ILE A 249 -24.82 6.71 44.64
#